data_AF-A0A8S3DUG2-F1
#
_entry.id   AF-A0A8S3DUG2-F1
#
_cell.length_a   1.000
_cell.length_b   1.000
_cell.length_c   1.000
_cell.angle_alpha   90.00
_cell.angle_beta   90.00
_cell.angle_gamma   90.00
#
_symmetry.space_group_name_H-M   'P 1'
#
loop_
_entity.id
_entity.type
_entity.pdbx_description
1 polymer ?
#
loop_
_entity_poly.entity_id
_entity_poly.type
_entity_poly.pdbx_seq_one_letter_code
_entity_poly.pdbx_strand_id
1 'polypeptide(L)'
;MNSQETADLTRLIRLHPLLKDEQRDRIKIMISGKQFIVQNRQLKKFPETLLGNEDKRRAFYDDKSNLYRFNRHPSVFESILYYYLNPGVLIRPPHVEPEIFYEELRFWNLNENLIEAFIE
;
A
#
# COMPACT_ATOMS: atom_id res chain seq x y z
N MET A 1 14.33 40.42 -13.92
CA MET A 1 13.92 39.17 -13.26
C MET A 1 13.61 39.50 -11.82
N ASN A 2 12.36 39.31 -11.41
CA ASN A 2 11.94 39.71 -10.07
C ASN A 2 12.46 38.72 -9.02
N SER A 3 12.77 39.20 -7.82
CA SER A 3 13.26 38.36 -6.71
C SER A 3 12.27 37.23 -6.36
N GLN A 4 10.98 37.40 -6.68
CA GLN A 4 9.94 36.40 -6.51
C GLN A 4 10.05 35.23 -7.51
N GLU A 5 10.28 35.48 -8.80
CA GLU A 5 10.48 34.43 -9.82
C GLU A 5 11.74 33.61 -9.54
N THR A 6 12.80 34.28 -9.06
CA THR A 6 14.06 33.62 -8.73
C THR A 6 13.91 32.72 -7.49
N ALA A 7 13.09 33.13 -6.52
CA ALA A 7 12.75 32.32 -5.34
C ALA A 7 11.87 31.11 -5.69
N ASP A 8 10.89 31.27 -6.58
CA ASP A 8 10.02 30.19 -7.04
C ASP A 8 10.80 29.14 -7.87
N LEU A 9 11.69 29.57 -8.76
CA LEU A 9 12.58 28.66 -9.51
C LEU A 9 13.56 27.94 -8.59
N THR A 10 14.14 28.63 -7.61
CA THR A 10 15.03 28.00 -6.62
C THR A 10 14.30 26.97 -5.76
N ARG A 11 13.02 27.22 -5.43
CA ARG A 11 12.18 26.28 -4.68
C ARG A 11 11.80 25.06 -5.53
N LEU A 12 11.44 25.25 -6.80
CA LEU A 12 11.15 24.16 -7.74
C LEU A 12 12.38 23.27 -8.00
N ILE A 13 13.57 23.86 -8.16
CA ILE A 13 14.82 23.11 -8.35
C ILE A 13 15.19 22.30 -7.10
N ARG A 14 14.96 22.85 -5.89
CA ARG A 14 15.19 22.14 -4.61
C ARG A 14 14.12 21.07 -4.30
N LEU A 15 12.90 21.24 -4.81
CA LEU A 15 11.82 20.25 -4.68
C LEU A 15 11.91 19.13 -5.71
N HIS A 16 12.59 19.34 -6.84
CA HIS A 16 12.70 18.33 -7.91
C HIS A 16 13.34 16.99 -7.45
N PRO A 17 14.39 16.97 -6.60
CA PRO A 17 14.88 15.72 -5.98
C PRO A 17 13.85 15.08 -5.04
N LEU A 18 13.17 15.88 -4.20
CA LEU A 18 12.15 15.41 -3.26
C LEU A 18 10.93 14.80 -3.98
N LEU A 19 10.51 15.41 -5.09
CA LEU A 19 9.45 14.88 -5.96
C LEU A 19 9.89 13.61 -6.70
N LYS A 20 11.18 13.50 -7.06
CA LYS A 20 11.74 12.26 -7.63
C LYS A 20 11.80 11.14 -6.61
N ASP A 21 12.14 11.43 -5.36
CA ASP A 21 12.20 10.43 -4.30
C ASP A 21 10.79 9.95 -3.89
N GLU A 22 9.79 10.85 -3.87
CA GLU A 22 8.38 10.46 -3.68
C GLU A 22 7.81 9.58 -4.81
N GLN A 23 8.41 9.63 -6.01
CA GLN A 23 8.06 8.75 -7.13
C GLN A 23 8.86 7.43 -7.10
N ARG A 24 10.11 7.47 -6.63
CA ARG A 24 10.98 6.28 -6.50
C ARG A 24 10.57 5.36 -5.36
N ASP A 25 9.97 5.89 -4.30
CA ASP A 25 9.53 5.10 -3.15
C ASP A 25 8.09 4.55 -3.33
N ARG A 26 7.59 4.46 -4.56
CA ARG A 26 6.28 3.87 -4.87
C ARG A 26 6.41 2.40 -5.22
N ILE A 27 5.59 1.59 -4.59
CA ILE A 27 5.44 0.17 -4.85
C ILE A 27 4.21 -0.04 -5.73
N LYS A 28 4.39 -0.82 -6.80
CA LYS A 28 3.32 -1.27 -7.68
C LYS A 28 2.88 -2.67 -7.25
N ILE A 29 1.58 -2.86 -7.13
CA ILE A 29 0.97 -4.13 -6.71
C ILE A 29 -0.13 -4.48 -7.71
N MET A 30 -0.06 -5.69 -8.26
CA MET A 30 -1.06 -6.25 -9.16
C MET A 30 -1.87 -7.31 -8.42
N ILE A 31 -3.18 -7.08 -8.31
CA ILE A 31 -4.13 -8.02 -7.69
C ILE A 31 -5.09 -8.50 -8.76
N SER A 32 -4.90 -9.74 -9.24
CA SER A 32 -5.78 -10.39 -10.23
C SER A 32 -6.17 -9.48 -11.41
N GLY A 33 -5.18 -8.75 -11.96
CA GLY A 33 -5.36 -7.85 -13.10
C GLY A 33 -5.63 -6.38 -12.76
N LYS A 34 -5.88 -6.04 -11.49
CA LYS A 34 -6.04 -4.66 -11.02
C LYS A 34 -4.73 -4.13 -10.43
N GLN A 35 -4.25 -2.99 -10.94
CA GLN A 35 -3.03 -2.35 -10.45
C GLN A 35 -3.33 -1.33 -9.35
N PHE A 36 -2.53 -1.38 -8.30
CA PHE A 36 -2.48 -0.44 -7.20
C PHE A 36 -1.07 0.15 -7.08
N ILE A 37 -0.98 1.42 -6.70
CA ILE A 37 0.29 2.11 -6.47
C ILE A 37 0.23 2.75 -5.09
N VAL A 38 1.22 2.46 -4.25
CA VAL A 38 1.27 2.94 -2.87
C VAL A 38 2.68 3.37 -2.51
N GLN A 39 2.82 4.36 -1.63
CA GLN A 39 4.14 4.74 -1.13
C GLN A 39 4.63 3.69 -0.11
N ASN A 40 5.87 3.24 -0.25
CA ASN A 40 6.50 2.23 0.61
C ASN A 40 6.44 2.63 2.09
N ARG A 41 6.60 3.92 2.41
CA ARG A 41 6.42 4.44 3.77
C ARG A 41 5.06 4.14 4.40
N GLN A 42 3.99 3.98 3.61
CA GLN A 42 2.66 3.61 4.12
C GLN A 42 2.65 2.14 4.55
N LEU A 43 3.28 1.27 3.75
CA LEU A 43 3.40 -0.15 4.07
C LEU A 43 4.28 -0.38 5.31
N LYS A 44 5.39 0.35 5.41
CA LYS A 44 6.35 0.28 6.53
C LYS A 44 5.77 0.67 7.89
N LYS A 45 4.57 1.27 7.95
CA LYS A 45 3.88 1.53 9.22
C LYS A 45 3.51 0.25 9.97
N PHE A 46 3.37 -0.87 9.27
CA PHE A 46 2.95 -2.16 9.81
C PHE A 46 3.93 -3.27 9.38
N PRO A 47 5.17 -3.26 9.88
CA PRO A 47 6.24 -4.17 9.44
C PRO A 47 5.97 -5.65 9.71
N GLU A 48 4.98 -5.98 10.54
CA GLU A 48 4.52 -7.34 10.84
C GLU A 48 3.69 -7.96 9.71
N THR A 49 3.04 -7.14 8.89
CA THR A 49 2.16 -7.61 7.81
C THR A 49 2.95 -8.13 6.61
N LEU A 50 2.27 -8.83 5.69
CA LEU A 50 2.90 -9.32 4.46
C LEU A 50 3.49 -8.17 3.64
N LEU A 51 2.71 -7.11 3.42
CA LEU A 51 3.12 -5.98 2.60
C LEU A 51 4.06 -5.01 3.32
N GLY A 52 4.01 -4.91 4.65
CA GLY A 52 4.93 -4.05 5.40
C GLY A 52 6.33 -4.65 5.55
N ASN A 53 6.42 -5.97 5.58
CA ASN A 53 7.67 -6.70 5.68
C ASN A 53 8.32 -6.91 4.29
N GLU A 54 9.51 -6.33 4.08
CA GLU A 54 10.25 -6.45 2.82
C GLU A 54 10.65 -7.89 2.45
N ASP A 55 11.00 -8.71 3.44
CA ASP A 55 11.40 -10.09 3.20
C ASP A 55 10.20 -10.98 2.84
N LYS A 56 9.05 -10.79 3.52
CA LYS A 56 7.82 -11.54 3.22
C LYS A 56 7.30 -11.23 1.82
N ARG A 57 7.22 -9.95 1.44
CA ARG A 57 6.69 -9.56 0.13
C ARG A 57 7.62 -9.91 -1.02
N ARG A 58 8.93 -10.09 -0.78
CA ARG A 58 9.93 -10.41 -1.81
C ARG A 58 9.56 -11.63 -2.64
N ALA A 59 8.94 -12.63 -2.03
CA ALA A 59 8.47 -13.84 -2.71
C ALA A 59 7.43 -13.58 -3.82
N PHE A 60 6.78 -12.41 -3.82
CA PHE A 60 5.74 -12.03 -4.78
C PHE A 60 6.20 -11.00 -5.81
N TYR A 61 7.47 -10.58 -5.74
CA TYR A 61 8.02 -9.58 -6.64
C TYR A 61 8.38 -10.19 -8.00
N ASP A 62 7.99 -9.51 -9.07
CA ASP A 62 8.34 -9.86 -10.45
C ASP A 62 9.38 -8.87 -10.97
N ASP A 63 10.64 -9.30 -11.05
CA ASP A 63 11.77 -8.50 -11.50
C ASP A 63 11.59 -7.95 -12.92
N LYS A 64 10.85 -8.67 -13.78
CA LYS A 64 10.66 -8.25 -15.19
C LYS A 64 9.73 -7.06 -15.31
N SER A 65 8.69 -7.01 -14.47
CA SER A 65 7.68 -5.95 -14.50
C SER A 65 7.79 -4.94 -13.36
N ASN A 66 8.76 -5.12 -12.45
CA ASN A 66 9.03 -4.25 -11.30
C ASN A 66 7.75 -3.98 -10.47
N LEU A 67 7.02 -5.05 -10.13
CA LEU A 67 5.81 -4.99 -9.31
C LEU A 67 5.58 -6.30 -8.56
N TYR A 68 4.76 -6.25 -7.52
CA TYR A 68 4.34 -7.44 -6.77
C TYR A 68 3.04 -8.02 -7.37
N ARG A 69 2.93 -9.35 -7.47
CA ARG A 69 1.75 -10.02 -8.04
C ARG A 69 1.06 -10.93 -7.04
N PHE A 70 -0.26 -10.80 -6.99
CA PHE A 70 -1.11 -11.63 -6.15
C PHE A 70 -2.36 -12.06 -6.92
N ASN A 71 -2.65 -13.36 -6.89
CA ASN A 71 -3.90 -13.91 -7.39
C ASN A 71 -4.93 -13.96 -6.26
N ARG A 72 -5.37 -12.78 -5.80
CA ARG A 72 -6.23 -12.57 -4.61
C ARG A 72 -7.41 -11.66 -4.93
N HIS A 73 -8.30 -11.43 -3.98
CA HIS A 73 -9.57 -10.73 -4.21
C HIS A 73 -9.38 -9.20 -4.36
N PRO A 74 -9.58 -8.59 -5.55
CA PRO A 74 -9.27 -7.18 -5.78
C PRO A 74 -10.09 -6.21 -4.91
N SER A 75 -11.39 -6.47 -4.73
CA SER A 75 -12.24 -5.61 -3.89
C SER A 75 -11.87 -5.66 -2.41
N VAL A 76 -11.41 -6.81 -1.90
CA VAL A 76 -10.95 -6.91 -0.52
C VAL A 76 -9.62 -6.17 -0.37
N PHE A 77 -8.75 -6.28 -1.36
CA PHE A 77 -7.47 -5.58 -1.34
C PHE A 77 -7.61 -4.05 -1.24
N GLU A 78 -8.69 -3.46 -1.74
CA GLU A 78 -8.98 -2.04 -1.50
C GLU A 78 -9.07 -1.71 -0.01
N SER A 79 -9.77 -2.55 0.77
CA SER A 79 -9.85 -2.44 2.22
C SER A 79 -8.51 -2.66 2.91
N ILE A 80 -7.74 -3.63 2.43
CA ILE A 80 -6.39 -3.91 2.94
C ILE A 80 -5.49 -2.69 2.72
N LEU A 81 -5.51 -2.12 1.51
CA LEU A 81 -4.73 -0.94 1.19
C LEU A 81 -5.21 0.27 2.01
N TYR A 82 -6.53 0.42 2.18
CA TYR A 82 -7.13 1.48 2.97
C TYR A 82 -6.64 1.47 4.42
N TYR A 83 -6.46 0.29 5.02
CA TYR A 83 -5.88 0.13 6.36
C TYR A 83 -4.45 0.72 6.48
N TYR A 84 -3.59 0.52 5.48
CA TYR A 84 -2.25 1.15 5.47
C TYR A 84 -2.31 2.67 5.38
N LEU A 85 -3.29 3.20 4.65
CA LEU A 85 -3.47 4.64 4.45
C LEU A 85 -4.11 5.29 5.69
N ASN A 86 -5.00 4.58 6.39
CA ASN A 86 -5.75 5.04 7.55
C ASN A 86 -5.60 4.04 8.71
N PRO A 87 -4.46 4.08 9.44
CA PRO A 87 -4.22 3.22 10.60
C PRO A 87 -5.41 3.19 11.58
N GLY A 88 -5.86 1.99 11.93
CA GLY A 88 -7.00 1.79 12.84
C GLY A 88 -8.37 1.74 12.16
N VAL A 89 -8.45 1.94 10.84
CA VAL A 89 -9.70 1.80 10.09
C VAL A 89 -9.60 0.63 9.12
N LEU A 90 -10.44 -0.37 9.35
CA LEU A 90 -10.62 -1.51 8.45
C LEU A 90 -12.10 -1.61 8.11
N ILE A 91 -12.42 -1.72 6.82
CA ILE A 91 -13.81 -1.71 6.34
C ILE A 91 -14.00 -2.92 5.43
N ARG A 92 -14.87 -3.86 5.81
CA ARG A 92 -15.26 -4.94 4.92
C ARG A 92 -16.15 -4.39 3.80
N PRO A 93 -15.90 -4.71 2.52
CA PRO A 93 -16.81 -4.35 1.44
C PRO A 93 -18.17 -5.04 1.63
N PRO A 94 -19.31 -4.35 1.43
CA PRO A 94 -20.63 -4.89 1.74
C PRO A 94 -20.98 -6.14 0.93
N HIS A 95 -20.45 -6.25 -0.28
CA HIS A 95 -20.65 -7.36 -1.21
C HIS A 95 -19.69 -8.55 -1.01
N VAL A 96 -18.79 -8.49 -0.02
CA VAL A 96 -17.86 -9.57 0.28
C VAL A 96 -18.31 -10.30 1.54
N GLU A 97 -18.48 -11.61 1.44
CA GLU A 97 -18.82 -12.46 2.58
C GLU A 97 -17.77 -12.36 3.70
N PRO A 98 -18.19 -12.35 4.99
CA PRO A 98 -17.27 -12.25 6.12
C PRO A 98 -16.12 -13.27 6.07
N GLU A 99 -16.41 -14.52 5.74
CA GLU A 99 -15.40 -15.59 5.68
C GLU A 99 -14.30 -15.29 4.66
N ILE A 100 -14.68 -14.86 3.45
CA ILE A 100 -13.72 -14.47 2.40
C ILE A 100 -12.87 -13.29 2.88
N PHE A 101 -13.48 -12.33 3.57
CA PHE A 101 -12.75 -11.21 4.15
C PHE A 101 -11.73 -11.67 5.19
N TYR A 102 -12.11 -12.57 6.11
CA TYR A 102 -11.20 -13.13 7.11
C TYR A 102 -10.04 -13.92 6.53
N GLU A 103 -10.30 -14.75 5.51
CA GLU A 103 -9.24 -15.46 4.80
C GLU A 103 -8.23 -14.50 4.18
N GLU A 104 -8.70 -13.40 3.59
CA GLU A 104 -7.83 -12.34 3.10
C GLU A 104 -7.05 -11.66 4.23
N LEU A 105 -7.68 -11.28 5.34
CA LEU A 105 -6.99 -10.66 6.47
C LEU A 105 -5.83 -11.53 6.98
N ARG A 106 -6.08 -12.84 7.12
CA ARG A 106 -5.06 -13.83 7.48
C ARG A 106 -3.93 -13.89 6.46
N PHE A 107 -4.26 -13.97 5.16
CA PHE A 107 -3.28 -13.98 4.08
C PHE A 107 -2.35 -12.75 4.11
N TRP A 108 -2.91 -11.56 4.31
CA TRP A 108 -2.14 -10.31 4.37
C TRP A 108 -1.40 -10.11 5.71
N ASN A 109 -1.55 -11.05 6.64
CA ASN A 109 -1.04 -10.98 8.02
C ASN A 109 -1.43 -9.67 8.73
N LEU A 110 -2.68 -9.23 8.57
CA LEU A 110 -3.20 -8.14 9.39
C LEU A 110 -3.45 -8.67 10.81
N ASN A 111 -3.02 -7.90 11.82
CA ASN A 111 -2.98 -8.29 13.24
C ASN A 111 -4.25 -9.04 13.69
N GLU A 112 -4.08 -10.19 14.36
CA GLU A 112 -5.18 -11.02 14.87
C GLU A 112 -6.12 -10.25 15.81
N ASN A 113 -5.61 -9.31 16.60
CA ASN A 113 -6.44 -8.45 17.46
C ASN A 113 -7.41 -7.58 16.65
N LEU A 114 -7.06 -7.22 15.39
CA LEU A 114 -8.00 -6.53 14.50
C LEU A 114 -9.03 -7.50 13.92
N ILE A 115 -8.66 -8.75 13.70
CA ILE A 115 -9.56 -9.79 13.19
C ILE A 115 -10.62 -10.14 14.25
N GLU A 116 -10.21 -10.26 15.51
CA GLU A 116 -11.10 -10.54 16.65
C GLU A 116 -12.18 -9.46 16.82
N ALA A 117 -11.85 -8.19 16.58
CA ALA A 117 -12.79 -7.07 16.67
C ALA A 117 -13.91 -7.08 15.60
N PHE A 118 -13.81 -7.91 14.55
CA PHE A 118 -14.89 -8.08 13.55
C PHE A 118 -15.73 -9.34 13.78
N ILE A 119 -15.25 -10.27 14.63
CA ILE A 119 -15.90 -11.56 14.89
C ILE A 119 -16.96 -11.45 16.01
N GLU A 120 -16.91 -10.43 16.87
CA GLU A 120 -17.97 -10.09 17.85
C GLU A 120 -19.10 -9.27 17.25
#